data_AF-A0A535R3M6-F1
#
_entry.id   AF-A0A535R3M6-F1
#
_cell.length_a   1.000
_cell.length_b   1.000
_cell.length_c   1.000
_cell.angle_alpha   90.00
_cell.angle_beta   90.00
_cell.angle_gamma   90.00
#
_symmetry.space_group_name_H-M   'P 1'
#
loop_
_entity.id
_entity.type
_entity.pdbx_description
1 polymer ?
#
loop_
_entity_poly.entity_id
_entity_poly.type
_entity_poly.pdbx_seq_one_letter_code
_entity_poly.pdbx_strand_id
1 'polypeptide(L)'
;MKRSVLRSSIPRRPETLPPPSDRDRGDLRLADLHARIRACTKCVAAGYLERARPIVAGSIRDRIAIVGQAPGAVELTTGQPFSGRSGAELRRWLAEAGIDEDHLP
;
A
#
# COMPACT_ATOMS: atom_id res chain seq x y z
N MET A 1 39.87 -51.93 12.41
CA MET A 1 39.58 -50.84 13.38
C MET A 1 38.97 -49.66 12.61
N LYS A 2 37.65 -49.44 12.72
CA LYS A 2 36.94 -48.37 12.00
C LYS A 2 37.12 -47.06 12.78
N ARG A 3 37.83 -46.07 12.21
CA ARG A 3 37.93 -44.72 12.78
C ARG A 3 36.60 -43.99 12.56
N SER A 4 35.80 -43.91 13.62
CA SER A 4 34.60 -43.08 13.67
C SER A 4 35.01 -41.61 13.62
N VAL A 5 34.72 -40.93 12.52
CA VAL A 5 34.85 -39.47 12.42
C VAL A 5 33.59 -38.88 13.03
N LEU A 6 33.67 -38.44 14.28
CA LEU A 6 32.62 -37.66 14.93
C LEU A 6 32.44 -36.35 14.15
N ARG A 7 31.38 -36.27 13.33
CA ARG A 7 30.93 -35.03 12.72
C ARG A 7 30.42 -34.11 13.83
N SER A 8 31.24 -33.14 14.22
CA SER A 8 30.82 -32.05 15.10
C SER A 8 29.71 -31.25 14.42
N SER A 9 28.47 -31.41 14.89
CA SER A 9 27.32 -30.59 14.50
C SER A 9 27.45 -29.20 15.13
N ILE A 10 28.16 -28.31 14.44
CA ILE A 10 28.16 -26.89 14.74
C ILE A 10 26.71 -26.38 14.62
N PRO A 11 26.10 -25.79 15.66
CA PRO A 11 24.80 -25.16 15.52
C PRO A 11 24.94 -23.98 14.56
N ARG A 12 24.21 -23.99 13.45
CA ARG A 12 24.16 -22.84 12.53
C ARG A 12 23.67 -21.63 13.33
N ARG A 13 24.41 -20.51 13.30
CA ARG A 13 23.89 -19.23 13.79
C ARG A 13 22.52 -18.99 13.13
N PRO A 14 21.52 -18.46 13.84
CA PRO A 14 20.33 -17.95 13.19
C PRO A 14 20.83 -16.89 12.20
N GLU A 15 20.64 -17.16 10.92
CA GLU A 15 21.02 -16.26 9.85
C GLU A 15 20.17 -15.01 10.03
N THR A 16 20.77 -13.96 10.58
CA THR A 16 20.10 -12.66 10.72
C THR A 16 19.73 -12.21 9.32
N LEU A 17 18.43 -12.00 9.08
CA LEU A 17 17.94 -11.51 7.81
C LEU A 17 18.78 -10.28 7.41
N PRO A 18 19.26 -10.19 6.15
CA PRO A 18 19.95 -8.98 5.71
C PRO A 18 19.06 -7.75 5.96
N PRO A 19 19.67 -6.59 6.26
CA PRO A 19 18.90 -5.36 6.44
C PRO A 19 18.03 -5.11 5.21
N PRO A 20 16.80 -4.60 5.39
CA PRO A 20 15.88 -4.37 4.27
C PRO A 20 16.54 -3.45 3.25
N SER A 21 16.38 -3.80 1.97
CA SER A 21 16.83 -2.95 0.88
C SER A 21 16.13 -1.60 0.93
N ASP A 22 16.66 -0.58 0.25
CA ASP A 22 15.99 0.72 0.17
C ASP A 22 14.57 0.61 -0.41
N ARG A 23 14.34 -0.38 -1.27
CA ARG A 23 13.02 -0.72 -1.84
C ARG A 23 12.06 -1.22 -0.76
N ASP A 24 12.49 -2.21 0.03
CA ASP A 24 11.68 -2.77 1.12
C ASP A 24 11.38 -1.70 2.17
N ARG A 25 12.36 -0.84 2.45
CA ARG A 25 12.20 0.31 3.34
C ARG A 25 11.21 1.34 2.80
N GLY A 26 11.09 1.49 1.48
CA GLY A 26 10.09 2.33 0.82
C GLY A 26 8.68 1.76 1.00
N ASP A 27 8.51 0.46 0.74
CA ASP A 27 7.23 -0.24 0.89
C ASP A 27 6.71 -0.17 2.33
N LEU A 28 7.58 -0.46 3.31
CA LEU A 28 7.24 -0.38 4.73
C LEU A 28 6.81 1.05 5.12
N ARG A 29 7.54 2.07 4.66
CA ARG A 29 7.21 3.48 4.94
C ARG A 29 5.87 3.89 4.33
N LEU A 30 5.56 3.44 3.12
CA LEU A 30 4.26 3.73 2.49
C LEU A 30 3.12 2.99 3.20
N ALA A 31 3.32 1.72 3.57
CA ALA A 31 2.35 0.95 4.34
C ALA A 31 2.05 1.62 5.70
N ASP A 32 3.08 2.06 6.42
CA ASP A 32 2.95 2.79 7.68
C ASP A 32 2.20 4.11 7.50
N LEU A 33 2.49 4.85 6.42
CA LEU A 33 1.77 6.08 6.10
C LEU A 33 0.30 5.81 5.80
N HIS A 34 -0.01 4.80 4.97
CA HIS A 34 -1.38 4.41 4.67
C HIS A 34 -2.14 3.99 5.94
N ALA A 35 -1.52 3.25 6.84
CA ALA A 35 -2.12 2.88 8.12
C ALA A 35 -2.44 4.10 8.98
N ARG A 36 -1.51 5.06 9.08
CA ARG A 36 -1.71 6.32 9.82
C ARG A 36 -2.81 7.19 9.22
N ILE A 37 -2.90 7.25 7.89
CA ILE A 37 -3.99 7.96 7.20
C ILE A 37 -5.33 7.31 7.54
N ARG A 38 -5.45 5.98 7.40
CA ARG A 38 -6.68 5.23 7.70
C ARG A 38 -7.14 5.36 9.15
N ALA A 39 -6.20 5.49 10.09
CA ALA A 39 -6.51 5.69 11.50
C ALA A 39 -6.79 7.15 11.89
N CYS A 40 -6.66 8.11 10.97
CA CYS A 40 -6.78 9.54 11.30
C CYS A 40 -8.23 9.94 11.63
N THR A 41 -8.42 10.57 12.79
CA THR A 41 -9.73 11.04 13.28
C THR A 41 -9.77 12.54 13.55
N LYS A 42 -8.76 13.31 13.14
CA LYS A 42 -8.63 14.74 13.50
C LYS A 42 -9.84 15.60 13.13
N CYS A 43 -10.37 15.45 11.91
CA CYS A 43 -11.55 16.21 11.48
C CYS A 43 -12.83 15.80 12.22
N VAL A 44 -12.92 14.54 12.67
CA VAL A 44 -14.02 14.06 13.50
C VAL A 44 -13.92 14.67 14.90
N ALA A 45 -12.72 14.65 15.49
CA ALA A 45 -12.46 15.27 16.80
C ALA A 45 -12.72 16.79 16.80
N ALA A 46 -12.49 17.46 15.67
CA ALA A 46 -12.80 18.87 15.48
C ALA A 46 -14.29 19.16 15.15
N GLY A 47 -15.12 18.12 14.99
CA GLY A 47 -16.55 18.27 14.68
C GLY A 47 -16.88 18.60 13.23
N TYR A 48 -15.92 18.53 12.30
CA TYR A 48 -16.14 18.83 10.88
C TYR A 48 -16.77 17.68 10.11
N LEU A 49 -16.59 16.44 10.58
CA LEU A 49 -17.10 15.23 9.93
C LEU A 49 -17.70 14.31 10.98
N GLU A 50 -18.82 13.65 10.67
CA GLU A 50 -19.38 12.60 11.52
C GLU A 50 -18.45 11.37 11.58
N ARG A 51 -17.82 11.01 10.46
CA ARG A 51 -16.92 9.86 10.36
C ARG A 51 -15.82 10.11 9.31
N ALA A 52 -14.59 9.72 9.65
CA ALA A 52 -13.50 9.67 8.69
C ALA A 52 -13.49 8.32 7.94
N ARG A 53 -13.46 8.38 6.60
CA ARG A 53 -13.26 7.21 5.72
C ARG A 53 -12.25 7.53 4.62
N PRO A 54 -10.99 7.81 4.98
CA PRO A 54 -9.96 8.10 3.98
C PRO A 54 -9.65 6.83 3.16
N ILE A 55 -9.48 7.02 1.85
CA ILE A 55 -9.19 5.95 0.89
C ILE A 55 -7.84 6.25 0.26
N VAL A 56 -6.91 5.29 0.38
CA VAL A 56 -5.55 5.35 -0.15
C VAL A 56 -5.18 3.96 -0.69
N ALA A 57 -4.51 3.94 -1.84
CA ALA A 57 -4.05 2.75 -2.55
C ALA A 57 -2.79 3.08 -3.36
N GLY A 58 -2.18 2.05 -3.94
CA GLY A 58 -0.97 2.17 -4.77
C GLY A 58 0.31 1.71 -4.08
N SER A 59 1.40 1.81 -4.83
CA SER A 59 2.74 1.34 -4.52
C SER A 59 3.74 2.48 -4.55
N ILE A 60 4.80 2.38 -3.76
CA ILE A 60 5.89 3.37 -3.79
C ILE A 60 6.67 3.35 -5.11
N ARG A 61 6.46 2.29 -5.92
CA ARG A 61 7.06 2.13 -7.25
C ARG A 61 6.23 2.78 -8.35
N ASP A 62 5.01 3.22 -8.07
CA ASP A 62 4.16 3.87 -9.06
C ASP A 62 4.82 5.17 -9.52
N ARG A 63 4.86 5.38 -10.84
CA ARG A 63 5.49 6.57 -11.42
C ARG A 63 4.60 7.81 -11.37
N ILE A 64 3.31 7.60 -11.13
CA ILE A 64 2.27 8.63 -11.15
C ILE A 64 1.38 8.40 -9.94
N ALA A 65 1.08 9.48 -9.21
CA ALA A 65 0.06 9.48 -8.16
C ALA A 65 -1.12 10.33 -8.60
N ILE A 66 -2.33 9.78 -8.52
CA ILE A 66 -3.57 10.50 -8.84
C ILE A 66 -4.26 10.87 -7.52
N VAL A 67 -4.50 12.17 -7.32
CA VAL A 67 -5.11 12.69 -6.10
C VAL A 67 -6.46 13.32 -6.45
N GLY A 68 -7.54 12.71 -5.95
CA GLY A 68 -8.89 13.26 -6.04
C GLY A 68 -9.21 14.22 -4.89
N GLN A 69 -10.43 14.79 -4.90
CA GLN A 69 -10.88 15.68 -3.83
C GLN A 69 -11.26 14.90 -2.55
N ALA A 70 -12.24 14.00 -2.65
CA ALA A 70 -12.81 13.26 -1.51
C ALA A 70 -13.56 12.00 -1.99
N PRO A 71 -13.74 10.99 -1.13
CA PRO A 71 -14.58 9.83 -1.44
C PRO A 71 -16.05 10.22 -1.70
N GLY A 72 -16.61 9.74 -2.81
CA GLY A 72 -18.04 9.82 -3.09
C GLY A 72 -18.82 8.69 -2.42
N ALA A 73 -20.16 8.67 -2.60
CA ALA A 73 -21.03 7.68 -1.96
C ALA A 73 -20.68 6.23 -2.32
N VAL A 74 -20.26 5.98 -3.57
CA VAL A 74 -19.84 4.65 -4.03
C VAL A 74 -18.54 4.26 -3.35
N GLU A 75 -17.54 5.14 -3.36
CA GLU A 75 -16.24 4.91 -2.72
C GLU A 75 -16.37 4.70 -1.21
N LEU A 76 -17.27 5.42 -0.54
CA LEU A 76 -17.55 5.21 0.88
C LEU A 76 -18.11 3.82 1.17
N THR A 77 -18.78 3.20 0.20
CA THR A 77 -19.36 1.85 0.31
C THR A 77 -18.34 0.77 -0.07
N THR A 78 -17.62 0.95 -1.17
CA THR A 78 -16.67 -0.04 -1.71
C THR A 78 -15.31 -0.01 -1.02
N GLY A 79 -14.92 1.14 -0.45
CA GLY A 79 -13.57 1.39 0.03
C GLY A 79 -12.52 1.51 -1.08
N GLN A 80 -12.94 1.49 -2.36
CA GLN A 80 -12.05 1.51 -3.51
C GLN A 80 -11.96 2.92 -4.10
N PRO A 81 -10.75 3.42 -4.42
CA PRO A 81 -10.57 4.73 -5.01
C PRO A 81 -11.22 4.78 -6.39
N PHE A 82 -11.85 5.92 -6.73
CA PHE A 82 -12.43 6.16 -8.06
C PHE A 82 -13.40 5.04 -8.53
N SER A 83 -14.19 4.44 -7.64
CA SER A 83 -15.12 3.35 -8.00
C SER A 83 -16.47 3.83 -8.55
N GLY A 84 -16.79 5.11 -8.42
CA GLY A 84 -18.00 5.74 -8.95
C GLY A 84 -17.90 6.18 -10.41
N ARG A 85 -18.93 6.93 -10.85
CA ARG A 85 -19.05 7.43 -12.24
C ARG A 85 -17.86 8.29 -12.67
N SER A 86 -17.43 9.23 -11.82
CA SER A 86 -16.29 10.09 -12.10
C SER A 86 -14.98 9.30 -12.25
N GLY A 87 -14.87 8.16 -11.55
CA GLY A 87 -13.73 7.27 -11.70
C GLY A 87 -13.74 6.48 -13.01
N ALA A 88 -14.93 6.08 -13.49
CA ALA A 88 -15.05 5.50 -14.83
C ALA A 88 -14.63 6.48 -15.93
N GLU A 89 -15.02 7.75 -15.81
CA GLU A 89 -14.59 8.82 -16.73
C GLU A 89 -13.08 9.05 -16.69
N LEU A 90 -12.49 9.08 -15.47
CA LEU A 90 -11.04 9.17 -15.30
C LEU A 90 -10.33 8.01 -16.00
N ARG A 91 -10.78 6.78 -15.80
CA ARG A 91 -10.18 5.60 -16.44
C ARG A 91 -10.30 5.65 -17.96
N ARG A 92 -11.40 6.17 -18.51
CA ARG A 92 -11.53 6.42 -19.95
C ARG A 92 -10.44 7.39 -20.44
N TRP A 93 -10.23 8.52 -19.77
CA TRP A 93 -9.20 9.49 -20.15
C TRP A 93 -7.78 8.92 -20.04
N LEU A 94 -7.51 8.10 -19.01
CA LEU A 94 -6.23 7.43 -18.85
C LEU A 94 -5.98 6.42 -19.97
N ALA A 95 -7.01 5.64 -20.35
CA ALA A 95 -6.92 4.71 -21.46
C ALA A 95 -6.67 5.44 -22.81
N GLU A 96 -7.35 6.56 -23.05
CA GLU A 96 -7.08 7.43 -24.21
C GLU A 96 -5.63 7.96 -24.23
N ALA A 97 -5.02 8.12 -23.06
CA ALA A 97 -3.61 8.51 -22.90
C ALA A 97 -2.62 7.33 -22.89
N GLY A 98 -3.07 6.09 -23.11
CA GLY A 98 -2.23 4.89 -23.13
C GLY A 98 -1.91 4.30 -21.75
N ILE A 99 -2.71 4.60 -20.73
CA ILE A 99 -2.63 4.02 -19.38
C ILE A 99 -3.91 3.21 -19.15
N ASP A 100 -3.85 1.92 -19.47
CA ASP A 100 -4.99 1.00 -19.31
C ASP A 100 -5.12 0.46 -17.87
N GLU A 101 -6.15 -0.38 -17.63
CA GLU A 101 -6.49 -0.93 -16.31
C GLU A 101 -5.36 -1.76 -15.68
N ASP A 102 -4.47 -2.37 -16.48
CA ASP A 102 -3.34 -3.17 -15.96
C ASP A 102 -2.30 -2.29 -15.25
N HIS A 103 -2.35 -0.98 -15.47
CA HIS A 103 -1.50 0.02 -14.83
C HIS A 103 -2.13 0.62 -13.57
N LEU A 104 -3.37 0.24 -13.22
CA LEU A 104 -4.12 0.79 -12.08
C LEU A 104 -4.16 -0.21 -10.91
N PRO A 105 -4.15 0.29 -9.66
CA PRO A 105 -4.14 -0.55 -8.45
C PRO A 105 -5.48 -1.23 -8.15
#